data_AF-A0A7Y8MJP7-F1
#
_entry.id   AF-A0A7Y8MJP7-F1
#
_cell.length_a   1.000
_cell.length_b   1.000
_cell.length_c   1.000
_cell.angle_alpha   90.00
_cell.angle_beta   90.00
_cell.angle_gamma   90.00
#
_symmetry.space_group_name_H-M   'P 1'
#
loop_
_entity.id
_entity.type
_entity.pdbx_description
1 polymer ?
#
loop_
_entity_poly.entity_id
_entity_poly.type
_entity_poly.pdbx_seq_one_letter_code
_entity_poly.pdbx_strand_id
1 'polypeptide(L)' 'MSKTVLWWGRFDPEYSRNRILRQAFRELGWNLVDFRPVFSALADWQAMLHKLPEADLVWV' A
#
# COMPACT_ATOMS: atom_id res chain seq x y z
N MET A 1 16.09 -8.04 -6.11
CA MET A 1 15.26 -6.84 -5.88
C MET A 1 14.15 -7.23 -4.91
N SER A 2 13.86 -6.41 -3.91
CA SER A 2 12.72 -6.65 -3.00
C SER A 2 11.42 -6.32 -3.75
N LYS A 3 10.43 -7.22 -3.67
CA LYS A 3 9.10 -6.98 -4.25
C LYS A 3 8.38 -5.88 -3.48
N THR A 4 7.58 -5.06 -4.15
CA THR A 4 6.82 -3.97 -3.56
C THR A 4 5.33 -4.30 -3.52
N VAL A 5 4.74 -4.21 -2.32
CA VAL A 5 3.29 -4.19 -2.13
C VAL A 5 2.83 -2.74 -1.90
N LEU A 6 1.94 -2.29 -2.77
CA LEU A 6 1.27 -1.00 -2.65
C LEU A 6 -0.02 -1.18 -1.83
N TRP A 7 -0.05 -0.60 -0.65
CA TRP A 7 -1.21 -0.62 0.23
C TRP A 7 -2.12 0.57 -0.10
N TRP A 8 -3.16 0.32 -0.89
CA TRP A 8 -4.00 1.31 -1.52
C TRP A 8 -5.28 1.56 -0.73
N GLY A 9 -5.53 2.83 -0.42
CA GLY A 9 -6.82 3.28 0.10
C GLY A 9 -6.75 3.84 1.52
N ARG A 10 -7.93 4.05 2.10
CA ARG A 10 -8.06 4.51 3.48
C ARG A 10 -8.20 3.29 4.38
N PHE A 11 -7.27 3.12 5.30
CA PHE A 11 -7.25 2.00 6.23
C PHE A 11 -6.69 2.46 7.58
N ASP A 12 -7.00 1.68 8.61
CA ASP A 12 -6.39 1.79 9.93
C ASP A 12 -5.17 0.86 9.99
N PRO A 13 -3.93 1.38 10.16
CA PRO A 13 -2.73 0.55 10.29
C PRO A 13 -2.73 -0.30 11.56
N GLU A 14 -3.42 0.13 12.61
CA GLU A 14 -3.49 -0.54 13.92
C GLU A 14 -4.62 -1.59 13.98
N TYR A 15 -5.47 -1.63 12.96
CA TYR A 15 -6.45 -2.70 12.84
C TYR A 15 -5.74 -4.06 12.81
N SER A 16 -6.17 -4.97 13.70
CA SER A 16 -5.44 -6.23 13.99
C SER A 16 -5.07 -7.02 12.73
N ARG A 17 -6.00 -7.13 11.79
CA ARG A 17 -5.79 -7.81 10.50
C ARG A 17 -4.70 -7.13 9.67
N ASN A 18 -4.77 -5.80 9.56
CA ASN A 18 -3.81 -5.03 8.77
C ASN A 18 -2.41 -5.14 9.38
N ARG A 19 -2.32 -5.07 10.70
CA ARG A 19 -1.05 -5.25 11.44
C ARG A 19 -0.41 -6.60 11.15
N ILE A 20 -1.18 -7.70 11.25
CA ILE A 20 -0.69 -9.06 10.98
C ILE A 20 -0.21 -9.19 9.53
N LEU A 21 -1.01 -8.72 8.56
CA LEU A 21 -0.65 -8.81 7.15
C LEU A 21 0.59 -7.97 6.81
N ARG A 22 0.69 -6.74 7.34
CA ARG A 22 1.85 -5.87 7.17
C ARG A 22 3.12 -6.50 7.74
N GLN A 23 3.01 -7.15 8.89
CA GLN A 23 4.12 -7.90 9.47
C GLN A 23 4.53 -9.07 8.58
N ALA A 24 3.58 -9.87 8.09
CA ALA A 24 3.86 -10.99 7.20
C ALA A 24 4.56 -10.56 5.91
N PHE A 25 4.15 -9.45 5.28
CA PHE A 25 4.83 -8.91 4.10
C PHE A 25 6.29 -8.54 4.40
N ARG A 26 6.54 -7.87 5.53
CA ARG A 26 7.91 -7.52 5.94
C ARG A 26 8.77 -8.76 6.20
N GLU A 27 8.22 -9.76 6.87
CA GLU A 27 8.92 -11.04 7.14
C GLU A 27 9.26 -11.81 5.85
N LEU A 28 8.40 -11.70 4.82
CA LEU A 28 8.66 -12.23 3.48
C LEU A 28 9.66 -11.38 2.66
N GLY A 29 10.18 -10.29 3.22
CA GLY A 29 11.14 -9.40 2.55
C GLY A 29 10.52 -8.43 1.54
N TRP A 30 9.22 -8.17 1.62
CA TRP A 30 8.54 -7.21 0.76
C TRP A 30 8.71 -5.77 1.28
N ASN A 31 8.85 -4.84 0.36
CA ASN A 31 8.72 -3.42 0.61
C ASN A 31 7.24 -3.03 0.66
N LEU A 32 6.81 -2.35 1.71
CA LEU A 32 5.41 -1.99 1.92
C LEU A 32 5.24 -0.47 1.81
N VAL A 33 4.48 -0.04 0.81
CA VAL A 33 4.29 1.38 0.46
C VAL A 33 2.83 1.75 0.65
N ASP A 34 2.57 2.70 1.54
CA ASP A 34 1.22 3.18 1.80
C ASP A 34 0.83 4.27 0.78
N PHE A 35 -0.32 4.10 0.14
CA PHE A 35 -0.98 5.16 -0.63
C PHE A 35 -2.37 5.41 -0.07
N ARG A 36 -2.54 6.58 0.57
CA ARG A 36 -3.79 7.00 1.22
C ARG A 36 -4.38 8.18 0.45
N PRO A 37 -5.30 7.96 -0.50
CA PRO A 37 -5.89 9.05 -1.25
C PRO A 37 -6.78 9.91 -0.34
N VAL A 38 -6.73 11.22 -0.53
CA VAL A 38 -7.56 12.16 0.23
C VAL A 38 -9.04 11.99 -0.13
N PHE A 39 -9.31 11.77 -1.42
CA PHE A 39 -10.65 11.52 -1.96
C PHE A 39 -10.62 10.29 -2.85
N SER A 40 -11.47 9.29 -2.54
CA SER A 40 -11.51 8.02 -3.29
C SER A 40 -11.80 8.22 -4.77
N ALA A 41 -12.65 9.18 -5.13
CA ALA A 41 -12.99 9.47 -6.54
C ALA A 41 -11.82 10.06 -7.35
N LEU A 42 -10.81 10.63 -6.67
CA LEU A 42 -9.63 11.22 -7.29
C LEU A 42 -8.36 10.40 -7.04
N ALA A 43 -8.50 9.17 -6.53
CA ALA A 43 -7.37 8.35 -6.10
C ALA A 43 -6.41 8.05 -7.25
N ASP A 44 -6.93 7.71 -8.43
CA ASP A 44 -6.11 7.39 -9.61
C ASP A 44 -5.32 8.62 -10.08
N TRP A 45 -5.95 9.79 -10.08
CA TRP A 45 -5.30 11.05 -10.44
C TRP A 45 -4.19 11.40 -9.44
N GLN A 46 -4.46 11.22 -8.15
CA GLN A 46 -3.45 11.41 -7.10
C GLN A 46 -2.28 10.42 -7.29
N ALA A 47 -2.56 9.16 -7.57
CA ALA A 47 -1.53 8.14 -7.80
C ALA A 47 -0.61 8.48 -8.97
N MET A 48 -1.17 8.96 -10.08
CA MET A 48 -0.41 9.42 -11.25
C MET A 48 0.52 10.59 -10.93
N LEU A 49 0.06 11.54 -10.10
CA LEU A 49 0.86 12.70 -9.69
C LEU A 49 1.95 12.33 -8.67
N HIS A 50 1.68 11.36 -7.80
CA HIS A 50 2.57 10.98 -6.70
C HIS A 50 3.76 10.09 -7.12
N LYS A 51 3.90 9.72 -8.40
CA LYS A 51 4.98 8.85 -8.92
C LYS A 51 5.18 7.61 -8.04
N LEU A 52 4.10 6.86 -7.82
CA LEU A 52 4.16 5.63 -7.03
C LEU A 52 5.21 4.66 -7.61
N PRO A 53 5.89 3.89 -6.76
CA PRO A 53 6.84 2.88 -7.23
C PRO A 53 6.11 1.81 -8.03
N GLU A 54 6.86 1.12 -8.90
CA GLU A 54 6.35 -0.07 -9.58
C GLU A 54 5.92 -1.10 -8.53
N ALA A 55 4.65 -1.48 -8.56
CA ALA A 55 4.05 -2.38 -7.58
C ALA A 55 3.97 -3.79 -8.17
N ASP A 56 4.53 -4.77 -7.47
CA ASP A 56 4.35 -6.20 -7.79
C ASP A 56 2.99 -6.70 -7.32
N LEU A 57 2.39 -6.03 -6.33
CA LEU A 57 1.10 -6.35 -5.75
C LEU A 57 0.40 -5.08 -5.27
N VAL A 58 -0.91 -4.98 -5.51
CA VAL A 58 -1.77 -3.95 -4.91
C VAL A 58 -2.67 -4.61 -3.87
N TRP A 59 -2.65 -4.07 -2.65
CA TRP A 59 -3.49 -4.50 -1.52
C TRP A 59 -4.50 -3.41 -1.18
N VAL A 60 -5.80 -3.73 -1.20
CA VAL A 60 -6.92 -2.80 -0.97
C VAL A 60 -7.60 -2.97 0.38
#